data_AF-A0A132NL47-F1
#
_entry.id   AF-A0A132NL47-F1
#
_cell.length_a   1.000
_cell.length_b   1.000
_cell.length_c   1.000
_cell.angle_alpha   90.00
_cell.angle_beta   90.00
_cell.angle_gamma   90.00
#
_symmetry.space_group_name_H-M   'P 1'
#
loop_
_entity.id
_entity.type
_entity.pdbx_description
1 polymer ?
#
loop_
_entity_poly.entity_id
_entity_poly.type
_entity_poly.pdbx_seq_one_letter_code
_entity_poly.pdbx_strand_id
1 'polypeptide(L)'
;MDPTGAQIWRAFRLPLLIALVIVLVGGVLGYFGSRQRQGLLDPEAVDGGGSRALARLLKHQGVKVEVVRTADQALARAGDDTTLLVAFPDLVPQDTRARLGRDAATVVLIEPGNRALAGLAPDVSAVGQAFVEDRDPDCALPAARAAGRALMGGLLYDVSAKAEGRAELCYREKGHGSLVRLTEGDRELVVLGTPQPLVNRHLAEEGNAALALRLLGQHPRLVWYVPSV
;
A
#
# COMPACT_ATOMS: atom_id res chain seq x y z
N MET A 1 36.10 -17.80 54.00
CA MET A 1 36.47 -16.88 52.91
C MET A 1 35.17 -16.38 52.32
N ASP A 2 34.63 -15.32 52.91
CA ASP A 2 33.34 -14.77 52.50
C ASP A 2 33.56 -13.82 51.33
N PRO A 3 32.79 -13.93 50.23
CA PRO A 3 32.93 -13.01 49.11
C PRO A 3 32.46 -11.63 49.57
N THR A 4 33.39 -10.69 49.68
CA THR A 4 33.11 -9.28 49.97
C THR A 4 32.07 -8.74 48.98
N GLY A 5 31.03 -8.05 49.46
CA GLY A 5 29.90 -7.56 48.65
C GLY A 5 30.28 -6.75 47.41
N ALA A 6 31.50 -6.20 47.34
CA ALA A 6 32.06 -5.54 46.17
C ALA A 6 32.29 -6.46 44.95
N GLN A 7 32.58 -7.75 45.16
CA GLN A 7 32.74 -8.75 44.08
C GLN A 7 31.39 -9.15 43.47
N ILE A 8 30.37 -9.32 44.32
CA ILE A 8 28.99 -9.61 43.90
C ILE A 8 28.41 -8.42 43.12
N TRP A 9 28.68 -7.19 43.57
CA TRP A 9 28.21 -5.97 42.91
C TRP A 9 28.79 -5.77 41.50
N ARG A 10 30.06 -6.15 41.28
CA ARG A 10 30.67 -6.15 39.94
C ARG A 10 30.11 -7.26 39.05
N ALA A 11 29.82 -8.43 39.60
CA ALA A 11 29.24 -9.56 38.87
C ALA A 11 27.81 -9.28 38.37
N PHE A 12 26.99 -8.55 39.14
CA PHE A 12 25.62 -8.20 38.75
C PHE A 12 25.50 -6.90 37.96
N ARG A 13 26.48 -5.98 38.04
CA ARG A 13 26.44 -4.70 37.31
C ARG A 13 26.49 -4.85 35.81
N LEU A 14 27.34 -5.75 35.31
CA LEU A 14 27.51 -5.97 33.88
C LEU A 14 26.24 -6.53 33.21
N PRO A 15 25.59 -7.60 33.71
CA PRO A 15 24.33 -8.08 33.13
C PRO A 15 23.19 -7.07 33.28
N LEU A 16 23.15 -6.29 34.38
CA LEU A 16 22.15 -5.23 34.54
C LEU A 16 22.33 -4.10 33.51
N LEU A 17 23.57 -3.69 33.24
CA LEU A 17 23.88 -2.71 32.20
C LEU A 17 23.51 -3.23 30.81
N ILE A 18 23.83 -4.48 30.50
CA ILE A 18 23.46 -5.11 29.23
C ILE A 18 21.93 -5.16 29.07
N ALA A 19 21.21 -5.58 30.11
CA ALA A 19 19.75 -5.61 30.10
C ALA A 19 19.16 -4.19 29.89
N LEU A 20 19.71 -3.18 30.56
CA LEU A 20 19.31 -1.78 30.37
C LEU A 20 19.55 -1.31 28.93
N VAL A 21 20.72 -1.61 28.35
CA VAL A 21 21.02 -1.27 26.96
C VAL A 21 20.07 -1.97 26.00
N ILE A 22 19.76 -3.25 26.20
CA ILE A 22 18.79 -3.99 25.38
C ILE A 22 17.40 -3.35 25.47
N VAL A 23 16.94 -2.97 26.67
CA VAL A 23 15.65 -2.31 26.85
C VAL A 23 15.63 -0.94 26.19
N LEU A 24 16.71 -0.16 26.30
CA LEU A 24 16.82 1.15 25.65
C LEU A 24 16.86 1.03 24.13
N VAL A 25 17.67 0.12 23.58
CA VAL A 25 17.72 -0.15 22.14
C VAL A 25 16.39 -0.68 21.64
N GLY A 26 15.78 -1.63 22.34
CA GLY A 26 14.44 -2.14 22.02
C GLY A 26 13.37 -1.05 22.10
N GLY A 27 13.45 -0.16 23.08
CA GLY A 27 12.56 1.00 23.23
C GLY A 27 12.73 2.01 22.10
N VAL A 28 13.96 2.32 21.70
CA VAL A 28 14.28 3.21 20.57
C VAL A 28 13.80 2.59 19.26
N LEU A 29 14.09 1.31 19.01
CA LEU A 29 13.64 0.59 17.82
C LEU A 29 12.11 0.47 17.76
N GLY A 30 11.45 0.21 18.89
CA GLY A 30 9.98 0.18 18.99
C GLY A 30 9.35 1.56 18.78
N TYR A 31 9.97 2.61 19.31
CA TYR A 31 9.52 4.00 19.13
C TYR A 31 9.64 4.47 17.67
N PHE A 32 10.76 4.19 17.00
CA PHE A 32 10.91 4.52 15.58
C PHE A 32 10.08 3.61 14.66
N GLY A 33 9.97 2.31 14.96
CA GLY A 33 9.17 1.37 14.17
C GLY A 33 7.66 1.61 14.26
N SER A 34 7.17 2.14 15.40
CA SER A 34 5.75 2.50 15.56
C SER A 34 5.37 3.76 14.78
N ARG A 35 6.26 4.76 14.70
CA ARG A 35 6.03 5.93 13.82
C ARG A 35 6.03 5.58 12.33
N GLN A 36 6.79 4.59 11.92
CA GLN A 36 6.81 4.13 10.52
C GLN A 36 5.46 3.55 10.06
N ARG A 37 4.59 3.13 11.01
CA ARG A 37 3.19 2.77 10.74
C ARG A 37 2.25 3.97 10.84
N GLN A 38 2.55 4.95 11.69
CA GLN A 38 1.80 6.20 11.80
C GLN A 38 2.15 7.15 10.64
N GLY A 39 1.61 6.84 9.45
CA GLY A 39 1.80 7.69 8.27
C GLY A 39 2.05 6.93 6.97
N LEU A 40 2.15 5.59 7.02
CA LEU A 40 2.30 4.80 5.79
C LEU A 40 1.13 5.09 4.83
N LEU A 41 1.45 5.46 3.59
CA LEU A 41 0.50 5.88 2.56
C LEU A 41 -0.35 7.12 2.91
N ASP A 42 -0.01 7.85 3.98
CA ASP A 42 -0.76 9.05 4.36
C ASP A 42 -0.33 10.23 3.47
N PRO A 43 -1.26 10.85 2.71
CA PRO A 43 -0.96 11.98 1.83
C PRO A 43 -0.59 13.28 2.56
N GLU A 44 -0.72 13.32 3.89
CA GLU A 44 -0.33 14.45 4.73
C GLU A 44 1.06 14.23 5.37
N ALA A 45 1.51 12.98 5.45
CA ALA A 45 2.76 12.59 6.10
C ALA A 45 3.99 12.85 5.21
N VAL A 46 5.02 13.45 5.83
CA VAL A 46 6.26 13.89 5.16
C VAL A 46 7.42 12.91 5.27
N ASP A 47 7.31 11.92 6.16
CA ASP A 47 8.33 10.90 6.34
C ASP A 47 8.40 9.96 5.14
N GLY A 48 9.41 9.08 5.11
CA GLY A 48 9.65 8.18 3.99
C GLY A 48 8.54 7.14 3.75
N GLY A 49 7.67 6.87 4.74
CA GLY A 49 6.50 6.01 4.59
C GLY A 49 5.25 6.75 4.09
N GLY A 50 5.18 8.06 4.28
CA GLY A 50 4.08 8.91 3.79
C GLY A 50 4.00 9.01 2.27
N SER A 51 2.95 9.67 1.78
CA SER A 51 2.68 9.89 0.36
C SER A 51 2.43 11.35 -0.01
N ARG A 52 2.87 12.30 0.84
CA ARG A 52 2.70 13.74 0.59
C ARG A 52 3.31 14.21 -0.73
N ALA A 53 4.46 13.68 -1.14
CA ALA A 53 5.07 14.07 -2.41
C ALA A 53 4.15 13.70 -3.59
N LEU A 54 3.63 12.47 -3.60
CA LEU A 54 2.68 12.00 -4.60
C LEU A 54 1.39 12.83 -4.60
N ALA A 55 0.81 13.08 -3.42
CA ALA A 55 -0.39 13.91 -3.28
C ALA A 55 -0.18 15.34 -3.81
N ARG A 56 1.02 15.91 -3.64
CA ARG A 56 1.35 17.24 -4.19
C ARG A 56 1.51 17.21 -5.70
N LEU A 57 2.13 16.18 -6.26
CA LEU A 57 2.27 16.02 -7.71
C LEU A 57 0.90 15.84 -8.38
N LEU A 58 0.01 15.02 -7.82
CA LEU A 58 -1.37 14.86 -8.31
C LEU A 58 -2.13 16.19 -8.32
N LYS A 59 -2.05 16.96 -7.22
CA LYS A 59 -2.65 18.30 -7.15
C LYS A 59 -2.06 19.25 -8.20
N HIS A 60 -0.75 19.20 -8.43
CA HIS A 60 -0.10 19.99 -9.47
C HIS A 60 -0.56 19.61 -10.88
N GLN A 61 -0.93 18.35 -11.10
CA GLN A 61 -1.54 17.87 -12.36
C GLN A 61 -3.05 18.15 -12.46
N GLY A 62 -3.62 18.92 -11.52
CA GLY A 62 -5.02 19.34 -11.56
C GLY A 62 -5.99 18.35 -10.89
N VAL A 63 -5.50 17.27 -10.27
CA VAL A 63 -6.35 16.31 -9.57
C VAL A 63 -6.76 16.86 -8.20
N LYS A 64 -8.07 16.89 -7.92
CA LYS A 64 -8.60 17.25 -6.61
C LYS A 64 -8.48 16.05 -5.66
N VAL A 65 -7.47 16.09 -4.78
CA VAL A 65 -7.24 15.03 -3.78
C VAL A 65 -8.01 15.32 -2.49
N GLU A 66 -8.95 14.44 -2.14
CA GLU A 66 -9.78 14.47 -0.93
C GLU A 66 -9.39 13.29 -0.01
N VAL A 67 -8.83 13.59 1.16
CA VAL A 67 -8.40 12.56 2.12
C VAL A 67 -9.57 12.23 3.05
N VAL A 68 -9.87 10.94 3.21
CA VAL A 68 -10.94 10.45 4.09
C VAL A 68 -10.42 9.35 5.00
N ARG A 69 -11.04 9.23 6.18
CA ARG A 69 -10.57 8.30 7.23
C ARG A 69 -11.59 7.21 7.57
N THR A 70 -12.80 7.28 7.01
CA THR A 70 -13.85 6.28 7.20
C THR A 70 -14.44 5.80 5.87
N ALA A 71 -14.97 4.58 5.87
CA ALA A 71 -15.62 3.98 4.71
C ALA A 71 -16.84 4.80 4.24
N ASP A 72 -17.65 5.31 5.17
CA ASP A 72 -18.82 6.14 4.84
C ASP A 72 -18.43 7.45 4.15
N GLN A 73 -17.35 8.09 4.60
CA GLN A 73 -16.83 9.30 3.96
C GLN A 73 -16.29 9.03 2.57
N ALA A 74 -15.69 7.86 2.35
CA ALA A 74 -15.22 7.42 1.04
C ALA A 74 -16.39 7.16 0.09
N LEU A 75 -17.40 6.41 0.55
CA LEU A 75 -18.62 6.13 -0.21
C LEU A 75 -19.39 7.40 -0.58
N ALA A 76 -19.50 8.36 0.35
CA ALA A 76 -20.19 9.62 0.10
C ALA A 76 -19.48 10.53 -0.92
N ARG A 77 -18.21 10.25 -1.25
CA ARG A 77 -17.40 11.05 -2.18
C ARG A 77 -17.03 10.32 -3.46
N ALA A 78 -17.24 9.01 -3.51
CA ALA A 78 -17.05 8.19 -4.70
C ALA A 78 -18.11 8.54 -5.77
N GLY A 79 -17.75 8.36 -7.04
CA GLY A 79 -18.64 8.61 -8.17
C GLY A 79 -17.99 8.29 -9.51
N ASP A 80 -18.73 8.55 -10.59
CA ASP A 80 -18.39 8.17 -11.98
C ASP A 80 -17.22 8.98 -12.58
N ASP A 81 -16.71 9.99 -11.88
CA ASP A 81 -15.58 10.84 -12.28
C ASP A 81 -14.42 10.79 -11.28
N THR A 82 -14.34 9.71 -10.49
CA THR A 82 -13.48 9.65 -9.31
C THR A 82 -12.61 8.39 -9.32
N THR A 83 -11.33 8.57 -9.01
CA THR A 83 -10.48 7.48 -8.54
C THR A 83 -10.63 7.34 -7.02
N LEU A 84 -10.92 6.14 -6.52
CA LEU A 84 -10.92 5.80 -5.10
C LEU A 84 -9.71 4.94 -4.78
N LEU A 85 -8.77 5.47 -4.00
CA LEU A 85 -7.63 4.72 -3.46
C LEU A 85 -7.94 4.22 -2.05
N VAL A 86 -7.75 2.92 -1.81
CA VAL A 86 -7.90 2.29 -0.50
C VAL A 86 -6.52 1.78 -0.03
N ALA A 87 -5.90 2.51 0.91
CA ALA A 87 -4.53 2.26 1.36
C ALA A 87 -4.37 0.99 2.21
N PHE A 88 -5.39 0.63 2.99
CA PHE A 88 -5.38 -0.55 3.87
C PHE A 88 -6.70 -1.35 3.76
N PRO A 89 -6.91 -2.07 2.65
CA PRO A 89 -8.17 -2.75 2.36
C PRO A 89 -8.63 -3.73 3.45
N ASP A 90 -7.71 -4.39 4.13
CA ASP A 90 -8.02 -5.36 5.19
C ASP A 90 -8.63 -4.72 6.46
N LEU A 91 -8.44 -3.42 6.66
CA LEU A 91 -9.05 -2.65 7.76
C LEU A 91 -10.47 -2.13 7.43
N VAL A 92 -10.92 -2.29 6.18
CA VAL A 92 -12.25 -1.84 5.76
C VAL A 92 -13.33 -2.75 6.35
N PRO A 93 -14.40 -2.21 6.96
CA PRO A 93 -15.53 -3.00 7.48
C PRO A 93 -16.18 -3.87 6.39
N GLN A 94 -16.48 -5.13 6.72
CA GLN A 94 -16.94 -6.14 5.76
C GLN A 94 -18.19 -5.73 4.99
N ASP A 95 -19.14 -5.09 5.67
CA ASP A 95 -20.41 -4.59 5.14
C ASP A 95 -20.26 -3.46 4.10
N THR A 96 -19.13 -2.74 4.12
CA THR A 96 -18.87 -1.62 3.18
C THR A 96 -18.03 -2.02 1.97
N ARG A 97 -17.31 -3.15 2.01
CA ARG A 97 -16.37 -3.59 0.97
C ARG A 97 -16.99 -3.68 -0.42
N ALA A 98 -18.14 -4.35 -0.54
CA ALA A 98 -18.78 -4.56 -1.84
C ALA A 98 -19.21 -3.25 -2.52
N ARG A 99 -19.59 -2.24 -1.73
CA ARG A 99 -19.97 -0.92 -2.23
C ARG A 99 -18.73 -0.11 -2.63
N LEU A 100 -17.70 -0.09 -1.78
CA LEU A 100 -16.44 0.59 -2.08
C LEU A 100 -15.77 0.05 -3.36
N GLY A 101 -15.90 -1.24 -3.65
CA GLY A 101 -15.40 -1.85 -4.88
C GLY A 101 -16.15 -1.45 -6.16
N ARG A 102 -17.27 -0.71 -6.08
CA ARG A 102 -18.15 -0.45 -7.23
C ARG A 102 -18.57 1.00 -7.42
N ASP A 103 -18.53 1.82 -6.36
CA ASP A 103 -19.11 3.17 -6.36
C ASP A 103 -18.18 4.25 -6.96
N ALA A 104 -17.06 3.88 -7.57
CA ALA A 104 -16.12 4.79 -8.24
C ALA A 104 -15.79 4.32 -9.67
N ALA A 105 -15.41 5.26 -10.53
CA ALA A 105 -14.95 4.97 -11.89
C ALA A 105 -13.68 4.11 -11.92
N THR A 106 -12.72 4.43 -11.05
CA THR A 106 -11.52 3.60 -10.84
C THR A 106 -11.34 3.34 -9.35
N VAL A 107 -11.23 2.08 -8.95
CA VAL A 107 -10.89 1.68 -7.57
C VAL A 107 -9.47 1.12 -7.54
N VAL A 108 -8.60 1.67 -6.70
CA VAL A 108 -7.21 1.22 -6.52
C VAL A 108 -7.03 0.67 -5.11
N LEU A 109 -6.68 -0.61 -4.99
CA LEU A 109 -6.49 -1.32 -3.74
C LEU A 109 -5.00 -1.58 -3.51
N ILE A 110 -4.48 -1.18 -2.34
CA ILE A 110 -3.08 -1.39 -1.99
C ILE A 110 -2.93 -2.58 -1.06
N GLU A 111 -2.16 -3.56 -1.51
CA GLU A 111 -1.80 -4.78 -0.79
C GLU A 111 -3.00 -5.50 -0.11
N PRO A 112 -4.17 -5.67 -0.76
CA PRO A 112 -5.29 -6.37 -0.13
C PRO A 112 -5.00 -7.86 0.06
N GLY A 113 -5.28 -8.39 1.25
CA GLY A 113 -5.37 -9.82 1.51
C GLY A 113 -6.70 -10.43 1.03
N ASN A 114 -6.78 -11.77 1.04
CA ASN A 114 -7.95 -12.52 0.56
C ASN A 114 -9.27 -12.16 1.26
N ARG A 115 -9.22 -11.72 2.53
CA ARG A 115 -10.42 -11.27 3.25
C ARG A 115 -10.96 -9.97 2.64
N ALA A 116 -10.11 -9.00 2.37
CA ALA A 116 -10.49 -7.76 1.70
C ALA A 116 -10.98 -8.03 0.27
N LEU A 117 -10.24 -8.85 -0.49
CA LEU A 117 -10.56 -9.21 -1.87
C LEU A 117 -11.94 -9.85 -2.02
N ALA A 118 -12.34 -10.73 -1.11
CA ALA A 118 -13.66 -11.37 -1.16
C ALA A 118 -14.84 -10.38 -1.25
N GLY A 119 -14.68 -9.17 -0.71
CA GLY A 119 -15.69 -8.12 -0.82
C GLY A 119 -15.38 -7.05 -1.88
N LEU A 120 -14.11 -6.69 -2.07
CA LEU A 120 -13.72 -5.57 -2.95
C LEU A 120 -13.46 -5.98 -4.40
N ALA A 121 -12.92 -7.19 -4.61
CA ALA A 121 -12.47 -7.68 -5.91
C ALA A 121 -12.58 -9.23 -5.95
N PRO A 122 -13.79 -9.80 -5.99
CA PRO A 122 -14.02 -11.23 -5.77
C PRO A 122 -13.41 -12.15 -6.84
N ASP A 123 -13.00 -11.60 -7.98
CA ASP A 123 -12.30 -12.34 -9.04
C ASP A 123 -10.77 -12.32 -8.90
N VAL A 124 -10.22 -11.67 -7.88
CA VAL A 124 -8.78 -11.63 -7.59
C VAL A 124 -8.51 -12.45 -6.33
N SER A 125 -7.42 -13.22 -6.33
CA SER A 125 -6.95 -13.96 -5.16
C SER A 125 -5.47 -13.72 -4.92
N ALA A 126 -5.10 -13.45 -3.67
CA ALA A 126 -3.71 -13.42 -3.24
C ALA A 126 -3.22 -14.87 -3.11
N VAL A 127 -2.20 -15.22 -3.90
CA VAL A 127 -1.69 -16.60 -4.07
C VAL A 127 -0.27 -16.79 -3.56
N GLY A 128 0.44 -15.70 -3.27
CA GLY A 128 1.81 -15.79 -2.77
C GLY A 128 2.42 -14.42 -2.48
N GLN A 129 3.73 -14.43 -2.26
CA GLN A 129 4.52 -13.22 -2.07
C GLN A 129 5.85 -13.30 -2.84
N ALA A 130 6.33 -12.15 -3.29
CA ALA A 130 7.65 -11.93 -3.85
C ALA A 130 8.39 -10.85 -3.07
N PHE A 131 9.73 -10.86 -3.15
CA PHE A 131 10.50 -9.71 -2.74
C PHE A 131 10.09 -8.47 -3.54
N VAL A 132 10.08 -7.33 -2.87
CA VAL A 132 9.84 -6.05 -3.54
C VAL A 132 11.16 -5.58 -4.11
N GLU A 133 11.24 -5.50 -5.43
CA GLU A 133 12.44 -5.15 -6.19
C GLU A 133 12.05 -4.54 -7.55
N ASP A 134 13.03 -4.00 -8.26
CA ASP A 134 12.80 -3.37 -9.54
C ASP A 134 12.42 -4.41 -10.60
N ARG A 135 11.21 -4.27 -11.15
CA ARG A 135 10.64 -5.22 -12.11
C ARG A 135 10.15 -4.49 -13.35
N ASP A 136 10.39 -5.11 -14.51
CA ASP A 136 9.88 -4.61 -15.78
C ASP A 136 8.40 -5.02 -15.96
N PRO A 137 7.60 -4.18 -16.64
CA PRO A 137 6.20 -4.48 -16.91
C PRO A 137 6.13 -5.48 -18.06
N ASP A 138 5.32 -6.52 -17.90
CA ASP A 138 5.13 -7.59 -18.87
C ASP A 138 3.68 -7.65 -19.40
N CYS A 139 3.07 -6.47 -19.54
CA CYS A 139 1.68 -6.32 -19.92
C CYS A 139 1.44 -5.11 -20.84
N ALA A 140 0.20 -5.01 -21.32
CA ALA A 140 -0.28 -3.98 -22.21
C ALA A 140 -0.83 -2.73 -21.49
N LEU A 141 -1.05 -2.76 -20.17
CA LEU A 141 -1.57 -1.65 -19.38
C LEU A 141 -0.78 -0.34 -19.62
N PRO A 142 -1.43 0.74 -20.11
CA PRO A 142 -0.75 2.00 -20.41
C PRO A 142 0.03 2.61 -19.24
N ALA A 143 -0.51 2.51 -18.01
CA ALA A 143 0.15 3.01 -16.81
C ALA A 143 1.48 2.29 -16.54
N ALA A 144 1.49 0.95 -16.63
CA ALA A 144 2.66 0.12 -16.43
C ALA A 144 3.69 0.32 -17.55
N ARG A 145 3.26 0.38 -18.82
CA ARG A 145 4.18 0.63 -19.94
C ARG A 145 4.86 1.98 -19.87
N ALA A 146 4.13 3.02 -19.48
CA ALA A 146 4.69 4.37 -19.34
C ALA A 146 5.61 4.49 -18.11
N ALA A 147 5.36 3.71 -17.06
CA ALA A 147 6.27 3.61 -15.93
C ALA A 147 7.56 2.88 -16.32
N GLY A 148 7.45 1.81 -17.10
CA GLY A 148 8.57 0.90 -17.30
C GLY A 148 8.87 0.19 -15.98
N ARG A 149 10.16 0.04 -15.69
CA ARG A 149 10.66 -0.57 -14.47
C ARG A 149 10.13 0.16 -13.24
N ALA A 150 9.68 -0.57 -12.23
CA ALA A 150 9.18 0.01 -10.98
C ALA A 150 9.42 -0.95 -9.81
N LEU A 151 9.40 -0.41 -8.59
CA LEU A 151 9.63 -1.17 -7.37
C LEU A 151 8.38 -1.97 -7.00
N MET A 152 8.31 -3.21 -7.48
CA MET A 152 7.10 -4.04 -7.49
C MET A 152 7.37 -5.41 -6.84
N GLY A 153 6.32 -6.17 -6.55
CA GLY A 153 6.37 -7.41 -5.78
C GLY A 153 5.40 -7.35 -4.60
N GLY A 154 5.80 -7.87 -3.44
CA GLY A 154 4.90 -7.96 -2.29
C GLY A 154 3.89 -9.08 -2.49
N LEU A 155 2.60 -8.84 -2.24
CA LEU A 155 1.55 -9.81 -2.54
C LEU A 155 1.46 -10.09 -4.05
N LEU A 156 1.35 -11.37 -4.40
CA LEU A 156 1.12 -11.83 -5.77
C LEU A 156 -0.31 -12.30 -5.93
N TYR A 157 -0.88 -12.04 -7.11
CA TYR A 157 -2.28 -12.28 -7.39
C TYR A 157 -2.50 -13.10 -8.65
N ASP A 158 -3.57 -13.90 -8.60
CA ASP A 158 -4.21 -14.52 -9.74
C ASP A 158 -5.63 -13.99 -9.93
N VAL A 159 -6.16 -14.23 -11.14
CA VAL A 159 -7.53 -13.88 -11.51
C VAL A 159 -8.33 -15.13 -11.84
N SER A 160 -9.61 -15.11 -11.48
CA SER A 160 -10.53 -16.20 -11.75
C SER A 160 -10.79 -16.36 -13.26
N ALA A 161 -11.17 -17.56 -13.69
CA ALA A 161 -11.58 -17.80 -15.08
C ALA A 161 -12.75 -16.91 -15.54
N LYS A 162 -13.58 -16.40 -14.61
CA LYS A 162 -14.68 -15.47 -14.93
C LYS A 162 -14.21 -14.06 -15.30
N ALA A 163 -12.96 -13.75 -15.00
CA ALA A 163 -12.33 -12.47 -15.34
C ALA A 163 -11.40 -12.57 -16.55
N GLU A 164 -11.31 -13.75 -17.18
CA GLU A 164 -10.58 -13.91 -18.42
C GLU A 164 -11.10 -12.95 -19.50
N GLY A 165 -10.20 -12.31 -20.23
CA GLY A 165 -10.52 -11.31 -21.25
C GLY A 165 -10.84 -9.89 -20.73
N ARG A 166 -11.07 -9.71 -19.43
CA ARG A 166 -11.23 -8.38 -18.79
C ARG A 166 -10.23 -8.09 -17.68
N ALA A 167 -9.35 -9.06 -17.40
CA ALA A 167 -8.26 -8.96 -16.45
C ALA A 167 -6.91 -8.88 -17.15
N GLU A 168 -5.98 -8.18 -16.51
CA GLU A 168 -4.61 -8.06 -16.96
C GLU A 168 -3.66 -8.09 -15.76
N LEU A 169 -2.67 -8.98 -15.81
CA LEU A 169 -1.62 -9.11 -14.80
C LEU A 169 -0.34 -8.43 -15.33
N CYS A 170 0.30 -7.65 -14.47
CA CYS A 170 1.55 -6.94 -14.74
C CYS A 170 2.56 -7.17 -13.62
N TYR A 171 3.84 -6.95 -13.92
CA TYR A 171 4.97 -7.08 -12.99
C TYR A 171 4.96 -8.46 -12.33
N ARG A 172 4.94 -9.51 -13.18
CA ARG A 172 4.78 -10.88 -12.70
C ARG A 172 6.04 -11.46 -12.04
N GLU A 173 5.81 -12.38 -11.12
CA GLU A 173 6.80 -13.28 -10.53
C GLU A 173 6.19 -14.67 -10.48
N LYS A 174 6.90 -15.69 -10.98
CA LYS A 174 6.41 -17.09 -11.05
C LYS A 174 5.02 -17.23 -11.71
N GLY A 175 4.70 -16.36 -12.66
CA GLY A 175 3.43 -16.37 -13.40
C GLY A 175 2.30 -15.55 -12.76
N HIS A 176 2.47 -15.04 -11.53
CA HIS A 176 1.46 -14.29 -10.80
C HIS A 176 1.76 -12.79 -10.81
N GLY A 177 0.74 -11.93 -10.91
CA GLY A 177 0.92 -10.48 -11.01
C GLY A 177 1.08 -9.79 -9.65
N SER A 178 1.98 -8.83 -9.55
CA SER A 178 2.01 -7.87 -8.42
C SER A 178 1.24 -6.58 -8.71
N LEU A 179 0.72 -6.44 -9.94
CA LEU A 179 -0.33 -5.50 -10.29
C LEU A 179 -1.40 -6.23 -11.10
N VAL A 180 -2.66 -6.03 -10.73
CA VAL A 180 -3.83 -6.55 -11.45
C VAL A 180 -4.68 -5.38 -11.90
N ARG A 181 -5.17 -5.43 -13.14
CA ARG A 181 -6.19 -4.53 -13.66
C ARG A 181 -7.40 -5.35 -14.09
N LEU A 182 -8.58 -4.97 -13.64
CA LEU A 182 -9.86 -5.55 -13.99
C LEU A 182 -10.75 -4.47 -14.60
N THR A 183 -11.43 -4.79 -15.69
CA THR A 183 -12.44 -3.91 -16.29
C THR A 183 -13.84 -4.50 -16.04
N GLU A 184 -14.76 -3.69 -15.53
CA GLU A 184 -16.16 -4.08 -15.28
C GLU A 184 -17.11 -3.04 -15.89
N GLY A 185 -17.48 -3.25 -17.15
CA GLY A 185 -18.18 -2.22 -17.93
C GLY A 185 -17.26 -1.02 -18.13
N ASP A 186 -17.72 0.16 -17.71
CA ASP A 186 -16.95 1.41 -17.80
C ASP A 186 -16.06 1.66 -16.56
N ARG A 187 -16.06 0.74 -15.59
CA ARG A 187 -15.29 0.86 -14.35
C ARG A 187 -14.00 0.05 -14.41
N GLU A 188 -12.98 0.55 -13.73
CA GLU A 188 -11.68 -0.11 -13.58
C GLU A 188 -11.42 -0.43 -12.10
N LEU A 189 -10.87 -1.61 -11.84
CA LEU A 189 -10.34 -1.99 -10.54
C LEU A 189 -8.87 -2.35 -10.70
N VAL A 190 -8.02 -1.72 -9.91
CA VAL A 190 -6.57 -1.96 -9.87
C VAL A 190 -6.18 -2.47 -8.51
N VAL A 191 -5.38 -3.53 -8.48
CA VAL A 191 -4.78 -4.07 -7.25
C VAL A 191 -3.27 -3.96 -7.36
N LEU A 192 -2.61 -3.40 -6.36
CA LEU A 192 -1.16 -3.42 -6.22
C LEU A 192 -0.76 -4.33 -5.06
N GLY A 193 0.27 -5.14 -5.25
CA GLY A 193 0.80 -6.05 -4.23
C GLY A 193 1.70 -5.38 -3.21
N THR A 194 2.02 -4.09 -3.40
CA THR A 194 2.91 -3.37 -2.52
C THR A 194 2.63 -1.86 -2.52
N PRO A 195 2.85 -1.16 -1.39
CA PRO A 195 2.73 0.29 -1.32
C PRO A 195 3.96 1.03 -1.85
N GLN A 196 5.09 0.34 -2.12
CA GLN A 196 6.38 1.02 -2.29
C GLN A 196 6.41 2.11 -3.38
N PRO A 197 5.80 1.94 -4.58
CA PRO A 197 5.81 3.00 -5.60
C PRO A 197 5.08 4.28 -5.17
N LEU A 198 4.23 4.21 -4.13
CA LEU A 198 3.38 5.33 -3.68
C LEU A 198 4.00 6.13 -2.52
N VAL A 199 5.08 5.65 -1.90
CA VAL A 199 5.66 6.29 -0.71
C VAL A 199 6.80 7.25 -1.06
N ASN A 200 6.94 8.29 -0.25
CA ASN A 200 7.87 9.41 -0.46
C ASN A 200 9.32 8.95 -0.72
N ARG A 201 9.79 7.91 -0.01
CA ARG A 201 11.19 7.47 -0.12
C ARG A 201 11.55 6.87 -1.48
N HIS A 202 10.59 6.21 -2.14
CA HIS A 202 10.82 5.47 -3.40
C HIS A 202 10.21 6.16 -4.61
N LEU A 203 9.42 7.22 -4.41
CA LEU A 203 8.63 7.84 -5.47
C LEU A 203 9.47 8.28 -6.67
N ALA A 204 10.70 8.76 -6.43
CA ALA A 204 11.60 9.24 -7.47
C ALA A 204 12.52 8.16 -8.07
N GLU A 205 12.39 6.91 -7.61
CA GLU A 205 13.16 5.77 -8.10
C GLU A 205 12.43 5.14 -9.29
N GLU A 206 13.19 4.82 -10.34
CA GLU A 206 12.69 4.16 -11.56
C GLU A 206 11.39 4.82 -12.09
N GLY A 207 10.40 4.01 -12.45
CA GLY A 207 9.09 4.42 -12.93
C GLY A 207 8.02 4.67 -11.86
N ASN A 208 8.38 4.69 -10.56
CA ASN A 208 7.41 4.69 -9.46
C ASN A 208 6.42 5.87 -9.53
N ALA A 209 6.92 7.09 -9.69
CA ALA A 209 6.06 8.27 -9.86
C ALA A 209 5.18 8.17 -11.11
N ALA A 210 5.72 7.70 -12.23
CA ALA A 210 4.96 7.56 -13.48
C ALA A 210 3.83 6.54 -13.34
N LEU A 211 4.08 5.41 -12.65
CA LEU A 211 3.06 4.42 -12.34
C LEU A 211 1.98 5.02 -11.44
N ALA A 212 2.39 5.57 -10.29
CA ALA A 212 1.46 6.09 -9.29
C ALA A 212 0.59 7.24 -9.84
N LEU A 213 1.18 8.20 -10.56
CA LEU A 213 0.44 9.31 -11.15
C LEU A 213 -0.57 8.85 -12.20
N ARG A 214 -0.22 7.87 -13.03
CA ARG A 214 -1.11 7.36 -14.09
C ARG A 214 -2.21 6.47 -13.57
N LEU A 215 -2.01 5.79 -12.45
CA LEU A 215 -3.06 5.02 -11.78
C LEU A 215 -4.03 5.92 -11.00
N LEU A 216 -3.49 6.94 -10.31
CA LEU A 216 -4.28 7.77 -9.38
C LEU A 216 -4.83 9.06 -10.00
N GLY A 217 -4.29 9.50 -11.13
CA GLY A 217 -4.66 10.73 -11.82
C GLY A 217 -5.47 10.53 -13.09
N GLN A 218 -6.09 9.37 -13.30
CA GLN A 218 -6.93 9.10 -14.48
C GLN A 218 -8.18 10.00 -14.52
N HIS A 219 -8.65 10.41 -13.35
CA HIS A 219 -9.88 11.15 -13.15
C HIS A 219 -9.60 12.49 -12.47
N PRO A 220 -10.47 13.51 -12.64
CA PRO A 220 -10.28 14.84 -12.05
C PRO A 220 -10.32 14.83 -10.51
N ARG A 221 -10.88 13.79 -9.90
CA ARG A 221 -11.03 13.66 -8.45
C ARG A 221 -10.39 12.37 -7.96
N LEU A 222 -9.64 12.48 -6.85
CA LEU A 222 -9.07 11.34 -6.14
C LEU A 222 -9.56 11.36 -4.70
N VAL A 223 -10.31 10.33 -4.30
CA VAL A 223 -10.63 10.06 -2.90
C VAL A 223 -9.56 9.13 -2.35
N TRP A 224 -8.80 9.60 -1.37
CA TRP A 224 -7.72 8.85 -0.75
C TRP A 224 -8.19 8.37 0.62
N TYR A 225 -8.64 7.11 0.68
CA TYR A 225 -9.12 6.49 1.90
C TYR A 225 -7.96 5.82 2.66
N VAL A 226 -7.62 6.41 3.81
CA VAL A 226 -6.66 5.87 4.77
C VAL A 226 -7.41 5.52 6.06
N PRO A 227 -7.83 4.25 6.24
CA PRO A 227 -8.52 3.83 7.46
C PRO A 227 -7.73 4.20 8.71
N SER A 228 -8.33 4.98 9.61
CA SER A 228 -7.83 5.17 10.96
C SER A 228 -8.59 4.23 11.89
N VAL A 229 -7.86 3.49 12.73
CA VAL A 229 -8.44 2.76 13.86
C VAL A 229 -8.93 3.70 14.95
#